data_AF-M4VWI4-F1
#
_entry.id   AF-M4VWI4-F1
#
_cell.length_a   1.000
_cell.length_b   1.000
_cell.length_c   1.000
_cell.angle_alpha   90.00
_cell.angle_beta   90.00
_cell.angle_gamma   90.00
#
_symmetry.space_group_name_H-M   'P 1'
#
loop_
_entity.id
_entity.type
_entity.pdbx_description
1 polymer ?
#
loop_
_entity_poly.entity_id
_entity_poly.type
_entity_poly.pdbx_seq_one_letter_code
_entity_poly.pdbx_strand_id
1 'polypeptide(L)'
;MLDSALATLRADLARLNDPYLGAVGIDFLNRLSRIGCRHIPIADASCMAAYQSFIYPPDAGTNGFNNRIAYGPNARDDKNLLFSAHVHEGMHALQKSSAPALHASPYNPMTRIILCPRDWITAQERCEQDAYVKQAWLNSLMAVHDATLYKTTRTDPMSVSHFNSLRLTYGNLHTAMAHAAKTVLDRNFFAGPLPAGQNPTSFADHYHALAIDNYAQIIASRIRNDGENIIFVRLDPDDILDIGHGFGPNPFTRPGAMKCAQDFARPSRLSFDNKASLRDLNMDLNIVDDRSLPTLREALATIGITRAAFLARAYNGYIEPRLITQPIIQPLTKSPAP
;
A
#
# COMPACT_ATOMS: atom_id res chain seq x y z
N MET A 1 -26.70 11.53 1.18
CA MET A 1 -25.90 11.52 2.43
C MET A 1 -24.41 11.59 2.12
N LEU A 2 -23.79 10.55 1.51
CA LEU A 2 -22.34 10.55 1.23
C LEU A 2 -21.89 11.74 0.35
N ASP A 3 -22.57 12.02 -0.76
CA ASP A 3 -22.18 13.13 -1.66
C ASP A 3 -22.16 14.50 -0.96
N SER A 4 -23.13 14.73 -0.07
CA SER A 4 -23.19 15.95 0.73
C SER A 4 -22.04 16.03 1.73
N ALA A 5 -21.72 14.91 2.39
CA ALA A 5 -20.60 14.85 3.33
C ALA A 5 -19.26 15.05 2.62
N LEU A 6 -19.08 14.44 1.43
CA LEU A 6 -17.90 14.63 0.59
C LEU A 6 -17.80 16.06 0.03
N ALA A 7 -18.91 16.74 -0.26
CA ALA A 7 -18.90 18.14 -0.68
C ALA A 7 -18.36 19.05 0.45
N THR A 8 -18.84 18.86 1.68
CA THR A 8 -18.32 19.57 2.86
C THR A 8 -16.84 19.26 3.07
N LEU A 9 -16.45 17.99 3.00
CA LEU A 9 -15.07 17.56 3.13
C LEU A 9 -14.15 18.22 2.09
N ARG A 10 -14.57 18.32 0.82
CA ARG A 10 -13.80 19.00 -0.22
C ARG A 10 -13.56 20.47 0.11
N ALA A 11 -14.57 21.15 0.68
CA ALA A 11 -14.41 22.53 1.13
C ALA A 11 -13.41 22.63 2.31
N ASP A 12 -13.41 21.67 3.23
CA ASP A 12 -12.41 21.61 4.31
C ASP A 12 -11.00 21.39 3.75
N LEU A 13 -10.82 20.39 2.89
CA LEU A 13 -9.55 20.09 2.24
C LEU A 13 -9.03 21.28 1.44
N ALA A 14 -9.88 21.98 0.68
CA ALA A 14 -9.49 23.14 -0.12
C ALA A 14 -8.85 24.28 0.69
N ARG A 15 -9.11 24.36 2.00
CA ARG A 15 -8.52 25.39 2.88
C ARG A 15 -7.13 25.04 3.39
N LEU A 16 -6.69 23.79 3.21
CA LEU A 16 -5.40 23.35 3.77
C LEU A 16 -4.23 23.97 3.02
N ASN A 17 -3.44 24.70 3.79
CA ASN A 17 -2.23 25.37 3.34
C ASN A 17 -1.06 24.98 4.25
N ASP A 18 0.00 24.42 3.68
CA ASP A 18 1.25 24.21 4.41
C ASP A 18 2.15 25.45 4.23
N PRO A 19 2.73 26.00 5.31
CA PRO A 19 3.55 27.22 5.24
C PRO A 19 4.69 27.20 4.21
N TYR A 20 5.19 26.01 3.85
CA TYR A 20 6.30 25.85 2.91
C TYR A 20 5.86 25.36 1.53
N LEU A 21 4.77 24.60 1.44
CA LEU A 21 4.31 23.97 0.21
C LEU A 21 3.06 24.64 -0.40
N GLY A 22 2.46 25.60 0.29
CA GLY A 22 1.29 26.33 -0.19
C GLY A 22 0.02 25.49 -0.11
N ALA A 23 -0.86 25.62 -1.12
CA ALA A 23 -2.21 25.05 -1.15
C ALA A 23 -2.25 23.51 -1.35
N VAL A 24 -1.68 22.77 -0.40
CA VAL A 24 -1.55 21.31 -0.44
C VAL A 24 -2.89 20.57 -0.50
N GLY A 25 -3.94 21.14 0.08
CA GLY A 25 -5.27 20.53 0.02
C GLY A 25 -5.89 20.55 -1.37
N ILE A 26 -5.70 21.64 -2.11
CA ILE A 26 -6.12 21.73 -3.52
C ILE A 26 -5.28 20.79 -4.39
N ASP A 27 -3.97 20.69 -4.16
CA ASP A 27 -3.11 19.72 -4.88
C ASP A 27 -3.59 18.27 -4.66
N PHE A 28 -3.90 17.90 -3.43
CA PHE A 28 -4.43 16.58 -3.10
C PHE A 28 -5.74 16.27 -3.85
N LEU A 29 -6.70 17.18 -3.78
CA LEU A 29 -7.99 17.05 -4.49
C LEU A 29 -7.81 16.91 -6.01
N ASN A 30 -6.94 17.73 -6.59
CA ASN A 30 -6.66 17.69 -8.02
C ASN A 30 -6.02 16.36 -8.44
N ARG A 31 -5.09 15.83 -7.66
CA ARG A 31 -4.45 14.54 -7.94
C ARG A 31 -5.45 13.39 -7.85
N LEU A 32 -6.28 13.34 -6.80
CA LEU A 32 -7.34 12.34 -6.67
C LEU A 32 -8.33 12.39 -7.83
N SER A 33 -8.72 13.59 -8.26
CA SER A 33 -9.61 13.77 -9.40
C SER A 33 -8.98 13.28 -10.70
N ARG A 34 -7.68 13.52 -10.92
CA ARG A 34 -6.98 13.10 -12.15
C ARG A 34 -6.88 11.58 -12.30
N ILE A 35 -6.78 10.85 -11.19
CA ILE A 35 -6.70 9.38 -11.20
C ILE A 35 -8.07 8.71 -11.28
N GLY A 36 -9.16 9.49 -11.35
CA GLY A 36 -10.52 8.97 -11.47
C GLY A 36 -10.99 8.14 -10.26
N CYS A 37 -10.51 8.48 -9.05
CA CYS A 37 -10.90 7.75 -7.85
C CYS A 37 -12.40 7.89 -7.59
N ARG A 38 -13.10 6.75 -7.50
CA ARG A 38 -14.54 6.69 -7.21
C ARG A 38 -14.77 6.59 -5.70
N HIS A 39 -15.88 7.13 -5.23
CA HIS A 39 -16.27 7.06 -3.82
C HIS A 39 -17.63 6.37 -3.72
N ILE A 40 -17.72 5.32 -2.91
CA ILE A 40 -18.95 4.53 -2.76
C ILE A 40 -19.35 4.38 -1.30
N PRO A 41 -20.66 4.40 -0.96
CA PRO A 41 -21.12 4.04 0.36
C PRO A 41 -21.16 2.51 0.52
N ILE A 42 -20.88 2.02 1.72
CA ILE A 42 -21.11 0.62 2.11
C ILE A 42 -21.97 0.54 3.39
N ALA A 43 -22.58 -0.63 3.60
CA ALA A 43 -23.46 -0.86 4.74
C ALA A 43 -22.71 -1.32 6.01
N ASP A 44 -21.47 -1.77 5.89
CA ASP A 44 -20.67 -2.27 6.99
C ASP A 44 -20.28 -1.14 7.96
N ALA A 45 -20.85 -1.17 9.16
CA ALA A 45 -20.59 -0.20 10.23
C ALA A 45 -19.21 -0.37 10.89
N SER A 46 -18.57 -1.54 10.75
CA SER A 46 -17.23 -1.77 11.29
C SER A 46 -16.14 -1.10 10.45
N CYS A 47 -16.40 -0.87 9.16
CA CYS A 47 -15.49 -0.20 8.25
C CYS A 47 -15.64 1.34 8.35
N MET A 48 -14.55 2.06 8.58
CA MET A 48 -14.54 3.52 8.43
C MET A 48 -14.49 3.89 6.96
N ALA A 49 -13.38 3.58 6.32
CA ALA A 49 -13.23 3.56 4.88
C ALA A 49 -12.27 2.44 4.49
N ALA A 50 -12.31 2.04 3.21
CA ALA A 50 -11.37 1.08 2.66
C ALA A 50 -11.11 1.38 1.19
N TYR A 51 -9.85 1.51 0.82
CA TYR A 51 -9.42 1.56 -0.55
C TYR A 51 -9.43 0.16 -1.18
N GLN A 52 -10.00 0.05 -2.37
CA GLN A 52 -10.10 -1.19 -3.11
C GLN A 52 -9.43 -0.98 -4.47
N SER A 53 -8.40 -1.77 -4.78
CA SER A 53 -7.65 -1.72 -6.06
C SER A 53 -7.96 -2.88 -7.00
N PHE A 54 -7.81 -4.09 -6.51
CA PHE A 54 -8.04 -5.31 -7.28
C PHE A 54 -8.85 -6.30 -6.44
N ILE A 55 -9.59 -7.17 -7.10
CA ILE A 55 -10.37 -8.24 -6.48
C ILE A 55 -9.97 -9.54 -7.20
N TYR A 56 -9.70 -10.57 -6.41
CA TYR A 56 -9.40 -11.90 -6.93
C TYR A 56 -10.14 -12.99 -6.11
N PRO A 57 -10.83 -13.93 -6.76
CA PRO A 57 -11.17 -13.95 -8.19
C PRO A 57 -12.02 -12.72 -8.58
N PRO A 58 -11.98 -12.27 -9.85
CA PRO A 58 -12.77 -11.10 -10.25
C PRO A 58 -14.28 -11.40 -10.14
N ASP A 59 -15.07 -10.43 -9.69
CA ASP A 59 -16.53 -10.56 -9.73
C ASP A 59 -17.02 -10.44 -11.19
N ALA A 60 -18.24 -10.91 -11.44
CA ALA A 60 -18.89 -10.73 -12.73
C ALA A 60 -18.97 -9.24 -13.10
N GLY A 61 -18.22 -8.84 -14.14
CA GLY A 61 -18.15 -7.45 -14.61
C GLY A 61 -17.09 -6.58 -13.94
N THR A 62 -16.26 -7.11 -13.02
CA THR A 62 -15.14 -6.38 -12.39
C THR A 62 -13.78 -6.99 -12.77
N ASN A 63 -13.44 -6.95 -14.06
CA ASN A 63 -12.11 -7.34 -14.52
C ASN A 63 -11.15 -6.15 -14.47
N GLY A 64 -10.22 -6.16 -13.51
CA GLY A 64 -9.06 -5.26 -13.51
C GLY A 64 -9.02 -4.24 -12.38
N PHE A 65 -8.36 -3.11 -12.66
CA PHE A 65 -8.10 -2.07 -11.66
C PHE A 65 -9.36 -1.28 -11.32
N ASN A 66 -9.80 -1.41 -10.08
CA ASN A 66 -10.82 -0.58 -9.47
C ASN A 66 -10.13 0.52 -8.69
N ASN A 67 -10.28 1.79 -9.06
CA ASN A 67 -9.77 2.88 -8.22
C ASN A 67 -10.92 3.43 -7.37
N ARG A 68 -11.20 2.84 -6.21
CA ARG A 68 -12.34 3.28 -5.39
C ARG A 68 -12.09 3.23 -3.88
N ILE A 69 -12.74 4.15 -3.17
CA ILE A 69 -12.79 4.19 -1.72
C ILE A 69 -14.24 3.91 -1.28
N ALA A 70 -14.40 2.89 -0.46
CA ALA A 70 -15.66 2.56 0.20
C ALA A 70 -15.75 3.25 1.56
N TYR A 71 -16.91 3.82 1.92
CA TYR A 71 -17.15 4.50 3.20
C TYR A 71 -18.30 3.87 3.97
N GLY A 72 -18.04 3.46 5.22
CA GLY A 72 -19.07 2.97 6.13
C GLY A 72 -19.90 4.09 6.76
N PRO A 73 -21.00 3.77 7.47
CA PRO A 73 -21.87 4.76 8.12
C PRO A 73 -21.14 5.62 9.15
N ASN A 74 -20.32 5.03 10.02
CA ASN A 74 -19.63 5.76 11.08
C ASN A 74 -18.71 6.89 10.55
N ALA A 75 -17.98 6.63 9.47
CA ALA A 75 -17.18 7.67 8.83
C ALA A 75 -18.05 8.73 8.13
N ARG A 76 -19.24 8.39 7.62
CA ARG A 76 -20.13 9.36 6.96
C ARG A 76 -20.79 10.32 7.94
N ASP A 77 -21.02 9.86 9.17
CA ASP A 77 -21.78 10.59 10.18
C ASP A 77 -20.89 11.43 11.10
N ASP A 78 -19.57 11.16 11.14
CA ASP A 78 -18.57 11.97 11.84
C ASP A 78 -17.61 12.63 10.84
N LYS A 79 -17.65 13.97 10.79
CA LYS A 79 -16.83 14.78 9.88
C LYS A 79 -15.33 14.52 10.00
N ASN A 80 -14.80 14.34 11.21
CA ASN A 80 -13.36 14.20 11.43
C ASN A 80 -12.86 12.79 11.14
N LEU A 81 -13.71 11.79 11.43
CA LEU A 81 -13.46 10.43 10.96
C LEU A 81 -13.51 10.37 9.44
N LEU A 82 -14.49 11.03 8.79
CA LEU A 82 -14.54 11.15 7.33
C LEU A 82 -13.27 11.76 6.78
N PHE A 83 -12.83 12.87 7.36
CA PHE A 83 -11.65 13.59 6.92
C PHE A 83 -10.40 12.72 6.99
N SER A 84 -10.15 12.12 8.16
CA SER A 84 -8.96 11.29 8.39
C SER A 84 -8.95 10.07 7.49
N ALA A 85 -10.08 9.35 7.40
CA ALA A 85 -10.21 8.16 6.58
C ALA A 85 -10.12 8.48 5.09
N HIS A 86 -10.74 9.56 4.61
CA HIS A 86 -10.65 9.95 3.20
C HIS A 86 -9.23 10.31 2.79
N VAL A 87 -8.48 11.02 3.64
CA VAL A 87 -7.08 11.33 3.36
C VAL A 87 -6.26 10.04 3.29
N HIS A 88 -6.42 9.15 4.27
CA HIS A 88 -5.70 7.88 4.35
C HIS A 88 -5.92 7.03 3.09
N GLU A 89 -7.18 6.70 2.80
CA GLU A 89 -7.52 5.87 1.65
C GLU A 89 -7.22 6.58 0.32
N GLY A 90 -7.28 7.91 0.29
CA GLY A 90 -6.85 8.71 -0.84
C GLY A 90 -5.34 8.58 -1.13
N MET A 91 -4.50 8.42 -0.09
CA MET A 91 -3.08 8.10 -0.31
C MET A 91 -2.92 6.75 -0.99
N HIS A 92 -3.64 5.72 -0.56
CA HIS A 92 -3.60 4.41 -1.23
C HIS A 92 -4.04 4.49 -2.69
N ALA A 93 -5.09 5.26 -3.00
CA ALA A 93 -5.52 5.49 -4.37
C ALA A 93 -4.41 6.14 -5.22
N LEU A 94 -3.72 7.16 -4.68
CA LEU A 94 -2.61 7.83 -5.35
C LEU A 94 -1.40 6.93 -5.54
N GLN A 95 -0.98 6.22 -4.49
CA GLN A 95 0.12 5.26 -4.51
C GLN A 95 -0.11 4.20 -5.59
N LYS A 96 -1.29 3.59 -5.61
CA LYS A 96 -1.66 2.59 -6.62
C LYS A 96 -1.75 3.18 -8.02
N SER A 97 -2.05 4.46 -8.14
CA SER A 97 -2.10 5.11 -9.44
C SER A 97 -0.74 5.54 -10.00
N SER A 98 0.28 5.65 -9.14
CA SER A 98 1.62 6.09 -9.55
C SER A 98 2.68 5.00 -9.50
N ALA A 99 2.51 3.93 -8.72
CA ALA A 99 3.55 2.92 -8.47
C ALA A 99 3.31 1.61 -9.23
N PRO A 100 4.09 1.32 -10.30
CA PRO A 100 3.93 0.09 -11.09
C PRO A 100 4.09 -1.20 -10.29
N ALA A 101 4.95 -1.22 -9.27
CA ALA A 101 5.13 -2.39 -8.41
C ALA A 101 3.85 -2.79 -7.67
N LEU A 102 2.98 -1.84 -7.34
CA LEU A 102 1.71 -2.15 -6.69
C LEU A 102 0.69 -2.83 -7.63
N HIS A 103 0.97 -2.86 -8.94
CA HIS A 103 0.19 -3.59 -9.94
C HIS A 103 0.65 -5.03 -10.13
N ALA A 104 1.87 -5.37 -9.70
CA ALA A 104 2.31 -6.76 -9.51
C ALA A 104 1.74 -7.35 -8.20
N SER A 105 0.46 -7.07 -7.94
CA SER A 105 -0.27 -7.50 -6.76
C SER A 105 -0.82 -8.91 -6.97
N PRO A 106 -0.81 -9.79 -5.94
CA PRO A 106 -1.42 -11.12 -6.03
C PRO A 106 -2.91 -11.03 -6.40
N TYR A 107 -3.58 -9.92 -6.05
CA TYR A 107 -4.98 -9.67 -6.35
C TYR A 107 -5.25 -9.20 -7.77
N ASN A 108 -4.24 -8.81 -8.55
CA ASN A 108 -4.47 -8.28 -9.90
C ASN A 108 -4.67 -9.44 -10.90
N PRO A 109 -5.89 -9.70 -11.40
CA PRO A 109 -6.15 -10.80 -12.32
C PRO A 109 -5.53 -10.57 -13.72
N MET A 110 -5.03 -9.36 -14.00
CA MET A 110 -4.56 -8.97 -15.34
C MET A 110 -3.07 -9.24 -15.59
N THR A 111 -2.34 -9.71 -14.57
CA THR A 111 -0.89 -9.96 -14.65
C THR A 111 -0.54 -11.28 -14.02
N ARG A 112 0.46 -11.99 -14.56
CA ARG A 112 1.11 -13.12 -13.90
C ARG A 112 2.45 -12.76 -13.27
N ILE A 113 2.91 -11.53 -13.48
CA ILE A 113 4.07 -10.95 -12.78
C ILE A 113 3.60 -10.43 -11.43
N ILE A 114 4.06 -11.07 -10.35
CA ILE A 114 3.59 -10.85 -8.98
C ILE A 114 4.78 -10.63 -8.04
N LEU A 115 4.69 -9.64 -7.16
CA LEU A 115 5.68 -9.44 -6.10
C LEU A 115 5.78 -10.70 -5.22
N CYS A 116 6.99 -11.14 -4.91
CA CYS A 116 7.21 -12.26 -4.00
C CYS A 116 6.64 -11.95 -2.60
N PRO A 117 6.36 -12.97 -1.77
CA PRO A 117 5.69 -12.78 -0.48
C PRO A 117 6.31 -11.69 0.41
N ARG A 118 7.64 -11.70 0.56
CA ARG A 118 8.37 -10.74 1.38
C ARG A 118 8.21 -9.30 0.87
N ASP A 119 8.28 -9.12 -0.43
CA ASP A 119 8.25 -7.80 -1.04
C ASP A 119 6.81 -7.30 -1.22
N TRP A 120 5.82 -8.19 -1.28
CA TRP A 120 4.42 -7.81 -1.07
C TRP A 120 4.20 -7.24 0.33
N ILE A 121 4.68 -7.91 1.38
CA ILE A 121 4.61 -7.40 2.76
C ILE A 121 5.30 -6.04 2.87
N THR A 122 6.49 -5.91 2.28
CA THR A 122 7.23 -4.64 2.24
C THR A 122 6.42 -3.56 1.54
N ALA A 123 5.85 -3.83 0.36
CA ALA A 123 5.04 -2.88 -0.38
C ALA A 123 3.81 -2.42 0.42
N GLN A 124 3.10 -3.34 1.09
CA GLN A 124 1.96 -3.01 1.95
C GLN A 124 2.39 -2.13 3.13
N GLU A 125 3.47 -2.50 3.83
CA GLU A 125 3.98 -1.71 4.94
C GLU A 125 4.39 -0.29 4.53
N ARG A 126 5.00 -0.13 3.35
CA ARG A 126 5.35 1.20 2.81
C ARG A 126 4.10 1.99 2.42
N CYS A 127 3.07 1.35 1.85
CA CYS A 127 1.81 2.03 1.56
C CYS A 127 1.20 2.62 2.85
N GLU A 128 1.14 1.82 3.92
CA GLU A 128 0.59 2.21 5.22
C GLU A 128 1.42 3.30 5.91
N GLN A 129 2.75 3.16 5.94
CA GLN A 129 3.63 4.18 6.51
C GLN A 129 3.45 5.53 5.82
N ASP A 130 3.42 5.54 4.49
CA ASP A 130 3.22 6.77 3.72
C ASP A 130 1.83 7.36 3.94
N ALA A 131 0.79 6.52 3.95
CA ALA A 131 -0.59 6.93 4.16
C ALA A 131 -0.81 7.57 5.54
N TYR A 132 -0.36 6.91 6.62
CA TYR A 132 -0.52 7.44 7.97
C TYR A 132 0.30 8.71 8.22
N VAL A 133 1.51 8.81 7.68
CA VAL A 133 2.33 10.02 7.84
C VAL A 133 1.68 11.21 7.13
N LYS A 134 1.17 11.02 5.91
CA LYS A 134 0.50 12.08 5.16
C LYS A 134 -0.89 12.40 5.70
N GLN A 135 -1.61 11.42 6.24
CA GLN A 135 -2.81 11.63 7.04
C GLN A 135 -2.51 12.51 8.24
N ALA A 136 -1.51 12.16 9.05
CA ALA A 136 -1.15 12.94 10.23
C ALA A 136 -0.73 14.38 9.86
N TRP A 137 -0.02 14.55 8.75
CA TRP A 137 0.31 15.86 8.22
C TRP A 137 -0.92 16.68 7.84
N LEU A 138 -1.82 16.15 6.99
CA LEU A 138 -3.02 16.90 6.59
C LEU A 138 -3.99 17.11 7.76
N ASN A 139 -4.12 16.14 8.66
CA ASN A 139 -4.86 16.29 9.92
C ASN A 139 -4.26 17.40 10.78
N SER A 140 -2.93 17.54 10.83
CA SER A 140 -2.28 18.62 11.60
C SER A 140 -2.58 20.01 11.05
N LEU A 141 -2.70 20.15 9.72
CA LEU A 141 -3.10 21.39 9.09
C LEU A 141 -4.59 21.69 9.36
N MET A 142 -5.43 20.66 9.25
CA MET A 142 -6.87 20.81 9.53
C MET A 142 -7.14 21.11 11.01
N ALA A 143 -6.30 20.62 11.93
CA ALA A 143 -6.43 20.87 13.36
C ALA A 143 -6.24 22.34 13.77
N VAL A 144 -5.66 23.18 12.90
CA VAL A 144 -5.62 24.64 13.06
C VAL A 144 -7.02 25.25 12.92
N HIS A 145 -7.89 24.64 12.12
CA HIS A 145 -9.26 25.08 11.87
C HIS A 145 -10.28 24.32 12.72
N ASP A 146 -9.96 23.07 13.11
CA ASP A 146 -10.81 22.23 13.95
C ASP A 146 -9.99 21.46 14.99
N ALA A 147 -9.89 22.02 16.20
CA ALA A 147 -9.11 21.44 17.28
C ALA A 147 -9.63 20.07 17.76
N THR A 148 -10.83 19.64 17.37
CA THR A 148 -11.35 18.32 17.77
C THR A 148 -10.57 17.17 17.14
N LEU A 149 -9.85 17.41 16.04
CA LEU A 149 -8.94 16.42 15.43
C LEU A 149 -7.83 15.94 16.36
N TYR A 150 -7.39 16.75 17.33
CA TYR A 150 -6.43 16.29 18.35
C TYR A 150 -6.98 15.13 19.17
N LYS A 151 -8.29 15.13 19.45
CA LYS A 151 -8.97 14.05 20.17
C LYS A 151 -9.25 12.88 19.25
N THR A 152 -9.80 13.13 18.06
CA THR A 152 -10.19 12.09 17.09
C THR A 152 -9.00 11.21 16.69
N THR A 153 -7.84 11.83 16.44
CA THR A 153 -6.65 11.12 15.94
C THR A 153 -5.77 10.50 17.03
N ARG A 154 -6.19 10.56 18.31
CA ARG A 154 -5.35 10.12 19.45
C ARG A 154 -4.98 8.64 19.35
N THR A 155 -5.85 7.83 18.77
CA THR A 155 -5.67 6.39 18.58
C THR A 155 -5.03 6.03 17.24
N ASP A 156 -4.87 6.99 16.33
CA ASP A 156 -4.21 6.74 15.05
C ASP A 156 -2.75 6.31 15.26
N PRO A 157 -2.17 5.50 14.37
CA PRO A 157 -0.75 5.15 14.41
C PRO A 157 0.17 6.36 14.54
N MET A 158 -0.15 7.44 13.81
CA MET A 158 0.46 8.76 13.97
C MET A 158 -0.60 9.81 14.29
N SER A 159 -0.73 10.17 15.57
CA SER A 159 -1.63 11.25 15.99
C SER A 159 -1.12 12.64 15.57
N VAL A 160 -2.04 13.61 15.48
CA VAL A 160 -1.69 15.02 15.20
C VAL A 160 -0.67 15.58 16.20
N SER A 161 -0.84 15.28 17.49
CA SER A 161 0.07 15.76 18.54
C SER A 161 1.49 15.22 18.37
N HIS A 162 1.61 13.92 18.04
CA HIS A 162 2.90 13.28 17.81
C HIS A 162 3.58 13.86 16.56
N PHE A 163 2.84 13.98 15.44
CA PHE A 163 3.40 14.55 14.21
C PHE A 163 3.86 16.00 14.38
N ASN A 164 3.08 16.84 15.08
CA ASN A 164 3.48 18.21 15.39
C ASN A 164 4.74 18.27 16.26
N SER A 165 4.88 17.35 17.22
CA SER A 165 6.11 17.23 18.02
C SER A 165 7.31 16.95 17.12
N LEU A 166 7.19 16.03 16.15
CA LEU A 166 8.25 15.75 15.18
C LEU A 166 8.57 16.97 14.31
N ARG A 167 7.56 17.70 13.84
CA ARG A 167 7.77 18.95 13.08
C ARG A 167 8.55 19.99 13.90
N LEU A 168 8.23 20.14 15.18
CA LEU A 168 8.94 21.06 16.08
C LEU A 168 10.38 20.62 16.33
N THR A 169 10.59 19.32 16.56
CA THR A 169 11.93 18.76 16.83
C THR A 169 12.86 18.87 15.63
N TYR A 170 12.37 18.57 14.43
CA TYR A 170 13.21 18.49 13.24
C TYR A 170 13.21 19.77 12.39
N GLY A 171 12.22 20.66 12.56
CA GLY A 171 12.08 21.94 11.86
C GLY A 171 11.78 21.85 10.35
N ASN A 172 12.19 20.75 9.70
CA ASN A 172 11.99 20.47 8.28
C ASN A 172 10.91 19.41 8.09
N LEU A 173 9.90 19.71 7.24
CA LEU A 173 8.77 18.82 6.98
C LEU A 173 9.20 17.45 6.44
N HIS A 174 10.12 17.43 5.48
CA HIS A 174 10.59 16.19 4.86
C HIS A 174 11.33 15.32 5.89
N THR A 175 12.22 15.91 6.69
CA THR A 175 12.89 15.20 7.78
C THR A 175 11.88 14.67 8.80
N ALA A 176 10.90 15.48 9.22
CA ALA A 176 9.85 15.06 10.14
C ALA A 176 9.03 13.89 9.58
N MET A 177 8.66 13.92 8.29
CA MET A 177 7.96 12.82 7.62
C MET A 177 8.80 11.55 7.53
N ALA A 178 10.09 11.66 7.20
CA ALA A 178 10.98 10.52 7.15
C ALA A 178 11.15 9.87 8.53
N HIS A 179 11.24 10.67 9.59
CA HIS A 179 11.25 10.15 10.96
C HIS A 179 9.90 9.55 11.37
N ALA A 180 8.80 10.19 11.02
CA ALA A 180 7.46 9.68 11.29
C ALA A 180 7.22 8.33 10.61
N ALA A 181 7.64 8.15 9.35
CA ALA A 181 7.45 6.92 8.61
C ALA A 181 8.21 5.73 9.21
N LYS A 182 9.35 5.97 9.86
CA LYS A 182 10.11 4.90 10.52
C LYS A 182 9.40 4.33 11.74
N THR A 183 8.60 5.13 12.44
CA THR A 183 8.03 4.77 13.75
C THR A 183 6.51 4.64 13.75
N VAL A 184 5.83 5.05 12.67
CA VAL A 184 4.37 5.13 12.64
C VAL A 184 3.68 3.79 12.90
N LEU A 185 4.27 2.67 12.48
CA LEU A 185 3.70 1.34 12.69
C LEU A 185 4.24 0.62 13.94
N ASP A 186 5.14 1.25 14.71
CA ASP A 186 5.71 0.66 15.94
C ASP A 186 4.75 0.76 17.13
N ARG A 187 3.73 1.62 17.03
CA ARG A 187 2.72 1.76 18.08
C ARG A 187 2.01 0.42 18.30
N ASN A 188 1.69 0.11 19.55
CA ASN A 188 0.89 -1.07 19.87
C ASN A 188 -0.50 -0.96 19.22
N PHE A 189 -0.86 -1.98 18.47
CA PHE A 189 -2.21 -2.21 17.95
C PHE A 189 -3.11 -2.67 19.09
N PHE A 190 -4.26 -2.00 19.25
CA PHE A 190 -5.31 -2.43 20.17
C PHE A 190 -6.62 -2.51 19.40
N ALA A 191 -6.90 -3.66 18.78
CA ALA A 191 -8.26 -3.99 18.36
C ALA A 191 -9.05 -4.50 19.58
N GLY A 192 -9.47 -3.57 20.44
CA GLY A 192 -10.25 -3.90 21.65
C GLY A 192 -9.40 -4.24 22.89
N PRO A 193 -10.05 -4.59 24.02
CA PRO A 193 -9.34 -4.99 25.23
C PRO A 193 -8.52 -6.26 24.96
N LEU A 194 -7.24 -6.24 25.30
CA LEU A 194 -6.36 -7.40 25.19
C LEU A 194 -6.96 -8.56 26.00
N PRO A 195 -7.15 -9.75 25.41
CA PRO A 195 -7.41 -10.96 26.19
C PRO A 195 -6.33 -11.13 27.25
N ALA A 196 -6.72 -11.53 28.46
CA ALA A 196 -5.77 -11.72 29.57
C ALA A 196 -4.64 -12.66 29.15
N GLY A 197 -3.39 -12.20 29.26
CA GLY A 197 -2.19 -12.98 28.94
C GLY A 197 -1.64 -12.81 27.52
N GLN A 198 -2.27 -12.02 26.64
CA GLN A 198 -1.68 -11.68 25.34
C GLN A 198 -0.81 -10.42 25.42
N ASN A 199 0.38 -10.47 24.81
CA ASN A 199 1.22 -9.31 24.65
C ASN A 199 0.62 -8.37 23.58
N PRO A 200 0.72 -7.03 23.76
CA PRO A 200 0.35 -6.09 22.71
C PRO A 200 1.12 -6.41 21.42
N THR A 201 0.41 -6.53 20.30
CA THR A 201 1.01 -6.69 18.97
C THR A 201 1.23 -5.29 18.38
N SER A 202 2.33 -5.01 17.69
CA SER A 202 2.50 -3.72 16.99
C SER A 202 1.57 -3.65 15.77
N PHE A 203 1.26 -2.45 15.27
CA PHE A 203 0.56 -2.31 13.98
C PHE A 203 1.33 -3.04 12.88
N ALA A 204 2.66 -2.90 12.84
CA ALA A 204 3.49 -3.59 11.85
C ALA A 204 3.28 -5.11 11.86
N ASP A 205 3.36 -5.76 13.03
CA ASP A 205 3.27 -7.22 13.12
C ASP A 205 1.86 -7.74 12.79
N HIS A 206 0.82 -6.97 13.14
CA HIS A 206 -0.56 -7.26 12.72
C HIS A 206 -0.72 -7.19 11.19
N TYR A 207 -0.22 -6.12 10.56
CA TYR A 207 -0.25 -5.99 9.10
C TYR A 207 0.57 -7.08 8.40
N HIS A 208 1.70 -7.48 8.98
CA HIS A 208 2.52 -8.57 8.44
C HIS A 208 1.77 -9.90 8.44
N ALA A 209 1.13 -10.26 9.55
CA ALA A 209 0.34 -11.49 9.66
C ALA A 209 -0.80 -11.50 8.63
N LEU A 210 -1.60 -10.43 8.56
CA LEU A 210 -2.68 -10.29 7.58
C LEU A 210 -2.17 -10.35 6.13
N ALA A 211 -1.04 -9.70 5.84
CA ALA A 211 -0.46 -9.71 4.50
C ALA A 211 0.03 -11.10 4.09
N ILE A 212 0.63 -11.87 5.01
CA ILE A 212 1.06 -13.25 4.76
C ILE A 212 -0.15 -14.15 4.49
N ASP A 213 -1.13 -14.13 5.40
CA ASP A 213 -2.30 -15.01 5.33
C ASP A 213 -3.10 -14.76 4.06
N ASN A 214 -3.37 -13.49 3.76
CA ASN A 214 -4.14 -13.14 2.58
C ASN A 214 -3.34 -13.45 1.28
N TYR A 215 -2.04 -13.20 1.26
CA TYR A 215 -1.20 -13.55 0.11
C TYR A 215 -1.23 -15.06 -0.16
N ALA A 216 -1.06 -15.87 0.89
CA ALA A 216 -1.08 -17.33 0.80
C ALA A 216 -2.41 -17.84 0.24
N GLN A 217 -3.54 -17.32 0.71
CA GLN A 217 -4.87 -17.68 0.22
C GLN A 217 -5.07 -17.33 -1.26
N ILE A 218 -4.67 -16.13 -1.67
CA ILE A 218 -4.88 -15.66 -3.05
C ILE A 218 -3.96 -16.41 -4.02
N ILE A 219 -2.68 -16.56 -3.72
CA ILE A 219 -1.75 -17.29 -4.58
C ILE A 219 -2.08 -18.77 -4.67
N ALA A 220 -2.53 -19.37 -3.56
CA ALA A 220 -3.07 -20.72 -3.58
C ALA A 220 -4.23 -20.85 -4.59
N SER A 221 -5.16 -19.89 -4.60
CA SER A 221 -6.24 -19.90 -5.58
C SER A 221 -5.72 -19.81 -7.01
N ARG A 222 -4.82 -18.85 -7.29
CA ARG A 222 -4.25 -18.65 -8.63
C ARG A 222 -3.50 -19.87 -9.17
N ILE A 223 -2.65 -20.48 -8.35
CA ILE A 223 -1.80 -21.60 -8.79
C ILE A 223 -2.59 -22.91 -8.79
N ARG A 224 -3.28 -23.24 -7.69
CA ARG A 224 -3.90 -24.56 -7.52
C ARG A 224 -5.28 -24.65 -8.17
N ASN A 225 -6.08 -23.60 -8.08
CA ASN A 225 -7.46 -23.63 -8.61
C ASN A 225 -7.48 -23.21 -10.09
N ASP A 226 -6.72 -22.18 -10.44
CA ASP A 226 -6.78 -21.57 -11.78
C ASP A 226 -5.60 -22.00 -12.70
N GLY A 227 -4.63 -22.74 -12.16
CA GLY A 227 -3.51 -23.31 -12.91
C GLY A 227 -2.54 -22.26 -13.48
N GLU A 228 -2.46 -21.09 -12.86
CA GLU A 228 -1.62 -20.01 -13.37
C GLU A 228 -0.13 -20.26 -13.16
N ASN A 229 0.67 -19.98 -14.20
CA ASN A 229 2.12 -19.93 -14.09
C ASN A 229 2.55 -18.51 -13.70
N ILE A 230 2.90 -18.33 -12.42
CA ILE A 230 3.25 -17.04 -11.83
C ILE A 230 4.75 -16.76 -11.96
N ILE A 231 5.10 -15.53 -12.36
CA ILE A 231 6.46 -15.01 -12.35
C ILE A 231 6.63 -14.15 -11.10
N PHE A 232 7.35 -14.67 -10.11
CA PHE A 232 7.67 -13.90 -8.90
C PHE A 232 8.79 -12.90 -9.15
N VAL A 233 8.57 -11.66 -8.72
CA VAL A 233 9.53 -10.55 -8.82
C VAL A 233 9.80 -9.93 -7.46
N ARG A 234 10.94 -9.25 -7.33
CA ARG A 234 11.29 -8.47 -6.14
C ARG A 234 11.19 -6.96 -6.40
N LEU A 235 11.05 -6.17 -5.34
CA LEU A 235 11.15 -4.73 -5.36
C LEU A 235 12.60 -4.29 -5.59
N ASP A 236 12.75 -3.19 -6.32
CA ASP A 236 13.96 -2.39 -6.34
C ASP A 236 13.76 -1.09 -5.52
N PRO A 237 14.84 -0.35 -5.20
CA PRO A 237 14.73 0.90 -4.45
C PRO A 237 13.86 1.98 -5.13
N ASP A 238 13.75 1.98 -6.46
CA ASP A 238 12.93 2.96 -7.20
C ASP A 238 11.44 2.63 -7.03
N ASP A 239 11.08 1.33 -6.94
CA ASP A 239 9.71 0.91 -6.64
C ASP A 239 9.22 1.48 -5.29
N ILE A 240 10.09 1.49 -4.26
CA ILE A 240 9.78 2.08 -2.95
C ILE A 240 9.58 3.60 -3.06
N LEU A 241 10.41 4.27 -3.87
CA LEU A 241 10.27 5.71 -4.09
C LEU A 241 8.96 6.03 -4.80
N ASP A 242 8.57 5.23 -5.79
CA ASP A 242 7.31 5.45 -6.52
C ASP A 242 6.08 5.29 -5.63
N ILE A 243 6.12 4.39 -4.63
CA ILE A 243 5.08 4.30 -3.59
C ILE A 243 4.96 5.63 -2.85
N GLY A 244 6.07 6.17 -2.33
CA GLY A 244 6.05 7.42 -1.57
C GLY A 244 5.80 8.69 -2.41
N HIS A 245 5.83 8.62 -3.74
CA HIS A 245 5.77 9.78 -4.64
C HIS A 245 4.34 10.26 -4.96
N GLY A 246 3.28 9.54 -4.55
CA GLY A 246 1.90 9.86 -4.95
C GLY A 246 1.44 11.30 -4.63
N PHE A 247 1.87 11.86 -3.50
CA PHE A 247 1.51 13.20 -3.04
C PHE A 247 2.49 13.74 -1.98
N GLY A 248 2.78 15.04 -1.99
CA GLY A 248 3.62 15.69 -0.98
C GLY A 248 5.08 15.20 -0.97
N PRO A 249 5.86 15.54 0.08
CA PRO A 249 7.21 15.02 0.26
C PRO A 249 7.21 13.50 0.42
N ASN A 250 8.19 12.85 -0.20
CA ASN A 250 8.33 11.40 -0.14
C ASN A 250 9.07 11.01 1.15
N PRO A 251 8.41 10.30 2.11
CA PRO A 251 9.02 9.98 3.39
C PRO A 251 10.15 8.93 3.29
N PHE A 252 10.29 8.26 2.16
CA PHE A 252 11.25 7.17 1.99
C PHE A 252 12.61 7.62 1.48
N THR A 253 12.80 8.92 1.23
CA THR A 253 14.10 9.42 0.77
C THR A 253 15.01 9.82 1.93
N ARG A 254 16.32 9.72 1.71
CA ARG A 254 17.30 10.37 2.59
C ARG A 254 17.21 11.88 2.40
N PRO A 255 17.16 12.69 3.48
CA PRO A 255 17.27 14.13 3.38
C PRO A 255 18.50 14.53 2.56
N GLY A 256 18.27 15.31 1.49
CA GLY A 256 19.33 15.83 0.61
C GLY A 256 19.88 14.89 -0.47
N ALA A 257 19.47 13.62 -0.55
CA ALA A 257 20.04 12.68 -1.52
C ALA A 257 19.06 12.12 -2.57
N MET A 258 17.75 12.37 -2.45
CA MET A 258 16.68 11.80 -3.30
C MET A 258 16.83 10.29 -3.58
N LYS A 259 17.46 9.55 -2.66
CA LYS A 259 17.66 8.10 -2.73
C LYS A 259 16.86 7.43 -1.64
N CYS A 260 16.33 6.25 -1.93
CA CYS A 260 15.65 5.42 -0.93
C CYS A 260 16.55 5.19 0.29
N ALA A 261 16.03 5.46 1.48
CA ALA A 261 16.73 5.14 2.71
C ALA A 261 16.76 3.62 2.90
N GLN A 262 17.90 3.10 3.34
CA GLN A 262 18.12 1.64 3.48
C GLN A 262 17.10 1.00 4.43
N ASP A 263 16.66 1.75 5.43
CA ASP A 263 15.66 1.34 6.42
C ASP A 263 14.33 0.93 5.76
N PHE A 264 14.01 1.46 4.57
CA PHE A 264 12.75 1.17 3.87
C PHE A 264 12.86 0.06 2.81
N ALA A 265 14.07 -0.42 2.50
CA ALA A 265 14.31 -1.42 1.46
C ALA A 265 13.89 -2.85 1.85
N ARG A 266 13.41 -3.05 3.07
CA ARG A 266 13.02 -4.34 3.66
C ARG A 266 11.83 -4.11 4.59
N PRO A 267 11.01 -5.12 4.90
CA PRO A 267 9.96 -4.94 5.88
C PRO A 267 10.59 -4.67 7.25
N SER A 268 9.82 -4.04 8.13
CA SER A 268 10.18 -3.92 9.54
C SER A 268 10.38 -5.32 10.16
N ARG A 269 10.94 -5.34 11.37
CA ARG A 269 11.27 -6.61 12.04
C ARG A 269 10.01 -7.48 12.20
N LEU A 270 9.96 -8.57 11.43
CA LEU A 270 8.97 -9.64 11.58
C LEU A 270 9.10 -10.33 12.95
N SER A 271 7.98 -10.68 13.58
CA SER A 271 7.94 -11.60 14.73
C SER A 271 8.47 -13.00 14.37
N PHE A 272 8.69 -13.84 15.39
CA PHE A 272 9.15 -15.22 15.15
C PHE A 272 8.13 -16.00 14.30
N ASP A 273 6.85 -15.86 14.62
CA ASP A 273 5.76 -16.55 13.93
C ASP A 273 5.64 -16.06 12.48
N ASN A 274 5.64 -14.74 12.25
CA ASN A 274 5.58 -14.19 10.89
C ASN A 274 6.81 -14.58 10.03
N LYS A 275 8.00 -14.74 10.65
CA LYS A 275 9.17 -15.28 9.94
C LYS A 275 8.99 -16.74 9.55
N ALA A 276 8.42 -17.56 10.44
CA ALA A 276 8.15 -18.96 10.17
C ALA A 276 7.12 -19.10 9.04
N SER A 277 5.98 -18.39 9.14
CA SER A 277 4.93 -18.40 8.12
C SER A 277 5.43 -17.93 6.75
N LEU A 278 6.25 -16.86 6.70
CA LEU A 278 6.85 -16.39 5.46
C LEU A 278 7.82 -17.42 4.85
N ARG A 279 8.62 -18.10 5.67
CA ARG A 279 9.53 -19.15 5.20
C ARG A 279 8.74 -20.33 4.64
N ASP A 280 7.71 -20.78 5.34
CA ASP A 280 6.91 -21.94 4.93
C ASP A 280 6.16 -21.61 3.63
N LEU A 281 5.62 -20.39 3.49
CA LEU A 281 5.04 -19.91 2.24
C LEU A 281 6.06 -19.87 1.09
N ASN A 282 7.29 -19.40 1.33
CA ASN A 282 8.33 -19.43 0.30
C ASN A 282 8.67 -20.87 -0.13
N MET A 283 8.71 -21.82 0.80
CA MET A 283 8.91 -23.24 0.48
C MET A 283 7.79 -23.79 -0.40
N ASP A 284 6.53 -23.51 -0.06
CA ASP A 284 5.36 -23.93 -0.84
C ASP A 284 5.37 -23.36 -2.27
N LEU A 285 5.93 -22.17 -2.45
CA LEU A 285 6.05 -21.49 -3.74
C LEU A 285 7.36 -21.79 -4.48
N ASN A 286 8.20 -22.69 -3.95
CA ASN A 286 9.55 -23.00 -4.48
C ASN A 286 10.46 -21.76 -4.62
N ILE A 287 10.32 -20.78 -3.74
CA ILE A 287 11.17 -19.59 -3.68
C ILE A 287 12.34 -19.88 -2.71
N VAL A 288 13.48 -20.27 -3.27
CA VAL A 288 14.68 -20.63 -2.48
C VAL A 288 15.42 -19.39 -1.95
N ASP A 289 15.59 -18.36 -2.79
CA ASP A 289 16.19 -17.08 -2.40
C ASP A 289 15.42 -15.92 -3.02
N ASP A 290 14.64 -15.22 -2.19
CA ASP A 290 13.86 -14.05 -2.59
C ASP A 290 14.72 -12.93 -3.21
N ARG A 291 16.01 -12.85 -2.88
CA ARG A 291 16.93 -11.81 -3.37
C ARG A 291 17.44 -12.11 -4.77
N SER A 292 17.39 -13.37 -5.18
CA SER A 292 17.81 -13.82 -6.50
C SER A 292 16.73 -13.63 -7.57
N LEU A 293 15.49 -13.34 -7.16
CA LEU A 293 14.39 -13.08 -8.08
C LEU A 293 14.68 -11.85 -8.95
N PRO A 294 14.19 -11.81 -10.19
CA PRO A 294 14.28 -10.61 -11.01
C PRO A 294 13.48 -9.47 -10.37
N THR A 295 13.97 -8.24 -10.51
CA THR A 295 13.17 -7.04 -10.24
C THR A 295 12.00 -6.96 -11.20
N LEU A 296 10.97 -6.17 -10.85
CA LEU A 296 9.88 -5.88 -11.79
C LEU A 296 10.44 -5.35 -13.12
N ARG A 297 11.40 -4.42 -13.07
CA ARG A 297 12.02 -3.84 -14.27
C ARG A 297 12.67 -4.90 -15.16
N GLU A 298 13.44 -5.81 -14.57
CA GLU A 298 14.11 -6.89 -15.29
C GLU A 298 13.09 -7.84 -15.92
N ALA A 299 12.07 -8.26 -15.17
CA ALA A 299 11.01 -9.12 -15.69
C ALA A 299 10.24 -8.47 -16.85
N LEU A 300 9.85 -7.20 -16.72
CA LEU A 300 9.14 -6.47 -17.79
C LEU A 300 10.02 -6.28 -19.04
N ALA A 301 11.33 -6.09 -18.87
CA ALA A 301 12.26 -5.99 -19.98
C ALA A 301 12.31 -7.28 -20.81
N THR A 302 12.20 -8.46 -20.18
CA THR A 302 12.18 -9.75 -20.91
C THR A 302 11.00 -9.90 -21.87
N ILE A 303 9.88 -9.21 -21.59
CA ILE A 303 8.67 -9.22 -22.43
C ILE A 303 8.51 -7.92 -23.22
N GLY A 304 9.55 -7.08 -23.27
CA GLY A 304 9.60 -5.87 -24.08
C GLY A 304 8.66 -4.75 -23.64
N ILE A 305 8.33 -4.64 -22.34
CA ILE A 305 7.46 -3.58 -21.82
C ILE A 305 8.13 -2.73 -20.76
N THR A 306 7.72 -1.47 -20.67
CA THR A 306 8.20 -0.53 -19.66
C THR A 306 7.31 -0.58 -18.41
N ARG A 307 7.83 -0.08 -17.27
CA ARG A 307 7.05 0.06 -16.03
C ARG A 307 5.79 0.94 -16.23
N ALA A 308 5.91 2.01 -17.01
CA ALA A 308 4.77 2.86 -17.35
C ALA A 308 3.73 2.15 -18.22
N ALA A 309 4.16 1.34 -19.20
CA ALA A 309 3.26 0.53 -20.00
C ALA A 309 2.57 -0.57 -19.18
N PHE A 310 3.28 -1.18 -18.22
CA PHE A 310 2.71 -2.15 -17.29
C PHE A 310 1.59 -1.54 -16.44
N LEU A 311 1.84 -0.37 -15.86
CA LEU A 311 0.85 0.41 -15.12
C LEU A 311 -0.37 0.73 -16.01
N ALA A 312 -0.16 1.27 -17.21
CA ALA A 312 -1.25 1.63 -18.12
C ALA A 312 -2.11 0.43 -18.56
N ARG A 313 -1.52 -0.77 -18.70
CA ARG A 313 -2.26 -1.99 -19.09
C ARG A 313 -3.27 -2.43 -18.03
N ALA A 314 -2.96 -2.25 -16.75
CA ALA A 314 -3.88 -2.59 -15.67
C ALA A 314 -5.13 -1.68 -15.65
N TYR A 315 -5.00 -0.43 -16.11
CA TYR A 315 -6.13 0.50 -16.32
C TYR A 315 -6.99 0.14 -17.53
N ASN A 316 -6.39 -0.47 -18.56
CA ASN A 316 -7.05 -0.75 -19.84
C ASN A 316 -7.54 -2.20 -19.98
N GLY A 317 -7.50 -3.01 -18.90
CA GLY A 317 -8.05 -4.37 -18.91
C GLY A 317 -7.35 -5.33 -19.88
N TYR A 318 -6.06 -5.14 -20.17
CA TYR A 318 -5.34 -5.99 -21.13
C TYR A 318 -5.00 -7.36 -20.53
N ILE A 319 -5.47 -8.43 -21.18
CA ILE A 319 -5.09 -9.83 -20.90
C ILE A 319 -3.71 -10.06 -21.52
N GLU A 320 -2.70 -10.41 -20.72
CA GLU A 320 -1.40 -10.81 -21.25
C GLU A 320 -1.59 -11.91 -22.31
N PRO A 321 -0.95 -11.83 -23.49
CA PRO A 321 -0.88 -12.98 -24.38
C PRO A 321 -0.23 -14.10 -23.58
N ARG A 322 -0.97 -15.20 -23.38
CA ARG A 322 -0.46 -16.42 -22.77
C ARG A 322 0.92 -16.66 -23.34
N LEU A 323 1.94 -16.66 -22.49
CA LEU A 323 3.27 -17.15 -22.85
C LEU A 323 3.09 -18.62 -23.24
N ILE A 324 2.76 -18.88 -24.50
CA ILE A 324 2.87 -20.18 -25.14
C ILE A 324 4.34 -20.31 -25.54
N THR A 325 5.19 -20.44 -24.54
CA THR A 325 6.42 -21.18 -24.68
C THR A 325 6.36 -22.20 -23.58
N GLN A 326 6.10 -23.44 -23.98
CA GLN A 326 6.24 -24.60 -23.10
C GLN A 326 7.54 -24.47 -22.31
N PRO A 327 7.59 -24.95 -21.05
CA PRO A 327 8.89 -25.12 -20.43
C PRO A 327 9.69 -26.02 -21.36
N ILE A 328 10.85 -25.54 -21.80
CA ILE A 328 11.90 -26.40 -22.29
C ILE A 328 12.34 -27.20 -21.05
N ILE A 329 11.56 -28.23 -20.70
CA ILE A 329 12.09 -29.39 -20.03
C ILE A 329 12.86 -30.09 -21.14
N GLN A 330 14.11 -29.68 -21.35
CA GLN A 330 15.05 -30.64 -21.89
C GLN A 330 15.06 -31.81 -20.89
N PRO A 331 14.69 -33.03 -21.32
CA PRO A 331 14.96 -34.18 -20.49
C PRO A 331 16.47 -34.17 -20.25
N LEU A 332 16.89 -34.26 -18.99
CA LEU A 332 18.26 -34.66 -18.67
C LEU A 332 18.48 -35.99 -19.39
N THR A 333 19.11 -35.92 -20.56
CA THR A 333 19.64 -37.05 -21.27
C THR A 333 20.58 -37.73 -20.28
N LYS A 334 20.25 -38.98 -19.93
CA LYS A 334 21.26 -39.93 -19.48
C LYS A 334 22.37 -39.88 -20.53
N SER A 335 23.51 -39.29 -20.19
CA SER A 335 24.70 -39.52 -20.99
C SER A 335 25.05 -41.01 -20.90
N PRO A 336 25.40 -41.65 -22.02
CA PRO A 336 25.66 -43.07 -22.10
C PRO A 336 27.10 -43.40 -21.65
N ALA A 337 27.22 -44.54 -20.94
CA ALA A 337 28.31 -45.53 -21.01
C ALA A 337 29.73 -45.08 -20.59
N PRO A 338 30.67 -45.96 -20.20
CA PRO A 338 30.82 -47.39 -20.53
C PRO A 338 30.18 -48.37 -19.53
#